data_AF-A0A433QKE3-F1
#
_entry.id   AF-A0A433QKE3-F1
#
_cell.length_a   1.000
_cell.length_b   1.000
_cell.length_c   1.000
_cell.angle_alpha   90.00
_cell.angle_beta   90.00
_cell.angle_gamma   90.00
#
_symmetry.space_group_name_H-M   'P 1'
#
loop_
_entity.id
_entity.type
_entity.pdbx_description
1 polymer ?
#
loop_
_entity_poly.entity_id
_entity_poly.type
_entity_poly.pdbx_seq_one_letter_code
_entity_poly.pdbx_strand_id
1 'polypeptide(L)'
;MTQVDFMNQLAATENFSDVVQKLKVTNMNTIASHVLKHTSLRVAITCGEESVSMNEKALSTFLTALPKGSAKPPETIAFEPKYTKSFFPLPYAVNFSAKVLRGVPYTHPDGAKLQVYIGYPRLSVTITQTQLLLRHALSP
;
A
#
# COMPACT_ATOMS: atom_id res chain seq x y z
N MET A 1 31.42 3.73 -5.30
CA MET A 1 30.27 3.73 -6.22
C MET A 1 29.22 4.63 -5.60
N THR A 2 29.03 5.82 -6.14
CA THR A 2 28.27 6.87 -5.44
C THR A 2 26.78 6.71 -5.73
N GLN A 3 25.92 7.09 -4.78
CA GLN A 3 24.46 7.12 -4.95
C GLN A 3 24.05 7.85 -6.24
N VAL A 4 24.82 8.86 -6.64
CA VAL A 4 24.62 9.65 -7.86
C VAL A 4 24.81 8.80 -9.11
N ASP A 5 25.80 7.90 -9.14
CA ASP A 5 26.03 6.99 -10.28
C ASP A 5 24.88 6.00 -10.47
N PHE A 6 24.35 5.46 -9.37
CA PHE A 6 23.20 4.55 -9.41
C PHE A 6 21.90 5.27 -9.79
N MET A 7 21.67 6.48 -9.26
CA MET A 7 20.53 7.30 -9.67
C MET A 7 20.62 7.70 -11.15
N ASN A 8 21.81 7.99 -11.65
CA ASN A 8 22.03 8.27 -13.08
C ASN A 8 21.80 7.04 -13.95
N GLN A 9 22.19 5.84 -13.51
CA GLN A 9 21.90 4.59 -14.23
C GLN A 9 20.40 4.28 -14.29
N LEU A 10 19.69 4.46 -13.17
CA LEU A 10 18.23 4.29 -13.13
C LEU A 10 17.51 5.33 -13.97
N ALA A 11 17.94 6.60 -13.92
CA ALA A 11 17.39 7.67 -14.73
C ALA A 11 17.66 7.45 -16.23
N ALA A 12 18.82 6.90 -16.60
CA ALA A 12 19.14 6.56 -17.99
C ALA A 12 18.34 5.35 -18.53
N THR A 13 17.72 4.57 -17.66
CA THR A 13 16.89 3.42 -18.04
C THR A 13 15.44 3.89 -18.25
N GLU A 14 15.20 4.68 -19.30
CA GLU A 14 13.87 5.28 -19.57
C GLU A 14 12.89 4.33 -20.31
N ASN A 15 13.37 3.21 -20.85
CA ASN A 15 12.54 2.32 -21.67
C ASN A 15 11.85 1.23 -20.84
N PHE A 16 10.75 1.61 -20.19
CA PHE A 16 9.81 0.69 -19.54
C PHE A 16 8.72 0.17 -20.51
N SER A 17 8.86 0.42 -21.83
CA SER A 17 7.84 0.10 -22.83
C SER A 17 7.42 -1.38 -22.78
N ASP A 18 8.37 -2.30 -22.62
CA ASP A 18 8.08 -3.74 -22.58
C ASP A 18 7.32 -4.17 -21.32
N VAL A 19 7.65 -3.56 -20.17
CA VAL A 19 6.95 -3.80 -18.89
C VAL A 19 5.55 -3.21 -18.97
N VAL A 20 5.42 -1.99 -19.49
CA VAL A 20 4.15 -1.31 -19.71
C VAL A 20 3.27 -2.09 -20.69
N GLN A 21 3.84 -2.65 -21.76
CA GLN A 21 3.11 -3.43 -22.76
C GLN A 21 2.63 -4.78 -22.19
N LYS A 22 3.47 -5.48 -21.41
CA LYS A 22 3.07 -6.68 -20.66
C LYS A 22 2.02 -6.39 -19.59
N LEU A 23 2.04 -5.21 -18.97
CA LEU A 23 1.01 -4.81 -18.01
C LEU A 23 -0.29 -4.36 -18.70
N LYS A 24 -0.21 -3.67 -19.85
CA LYS A 24 -1.38 -3.14 -20.58
C LYS A 24 -2.17 -4.19 -21.33
N VAL A 25 -1.55 -5.11 -22.06
CA VAL A 25 -2.30 -5.95 -23.02
C VAL A 25 -2.90 -7.19 -22.34
N THR A 26 -2.12 -7.93 -21.55
CA THR A 26 -2.55 -9.20 -20.94
C THR A 26 -3.12 -9.01 -19.53
N ASN A 27 -2.52 -8.13 -18.74
CA ASN A 27 -2.96 -7.93 -17.35
C ASN A 27 -4.11 -6.93 -17.24
N MET A 28 -4.11 -5.83 -17.99
CA MET A 28 -5.14 -4.80 -17.83
C MET A 28 -6.54 -5.31 -18.17
N ASN A 29 -6.74 -6.05 -19.26
CA ASN A 29 -8.07 -6.55 -19.63
C ASN A 29 -8.56 -7.61 -18.61
N THR A 30 -7.67 -8.48 -18.16
CA THR A 30 -7.96 -9.50 -17.14
C THR A 30 -8.29 -8.85 -15.78
N ILE A 31 -7.49 -7.88 -15.35
CA ILE A 31 -7.72 -7.11 -14.12
C ILE A 31 -9.01 -6.29 -14.23
N ALA A 32 -9.25 -5.61 -15.36
CA ALA A 32 -10.46 -4.84 -15.58
C ALA A 32 -11.71 -5.72 -15.48
N SER A 33 -11.68 -6.91 -16.10
CA SER A 33 -12.78 -7.88 -16.02
C SER A 33 -13.03 -8.41 -14.60
N HIS A 34 -12.01 -8.44 -13.74
CA HIS A 34 -12.12 -8.89 -12.34
C HIS A 34 -12.46 -7.79 -11.35
N VAL A 35 -11.96 -6.56 -11.57
CA VAL A 35 -12.08 -5.42 -10.63
C VAL A 35 -13.32 -4.58 -10.91
N LEU A 36 -13.68 -4.33 -12.17
CA LEU A 36 -14.80 -3.45 -12.57
C LEU A 36 -16.13 -4.21 -12.60
N LYS A 37 -16.47 -4.87 -11.49
CA LYS A 37 -17.76 -5.55 -11.30
C LYS A 37 -18.64 -4.72 -10.39
N HIS A 38 -19.95 -4.78 -10.62
CA HIS A 38 -20.93 -4.10 -9.76
C HIS A 38 -20.76 -4.43 -8.26
N THR A 39 -20.43 -5.68 -7.93
CA THR A 39 -20.37 -6.18 -6.53
C THR A 39 -19.08 -5.81 -5.79
N SER A 40 -18.02 -5.41 -6.49
CA SER A 40 -16.73 -5.03 -5.88
C SER A 40 -16.58 -3.52 -5.66
N LEU A 41 -17.49 -2.71 -6.18
CA LEU A 41 -17.41 -1.25 -6.10
C LEU A 41 -18.18 -0.71 -4.90
N ARG A 42 -17.55 0.20 -4.16
CA ARG A 42 -18.21 1.08 -3.18
C ARG A 42 -18.03 2.50 -3.67
N VAL A 43 -19.13 3.23 -3.86
CA VAL A 43 -19.10 4.60 -4.34
C VAL A 43 -19.54 5.53 -3.21
N ALA A 44 -18.80 6.61 -3.00
CA ALA A 44 -19.17 7.68 -2.10
C ALA A 44 -19.17 8.99 -2.91
N ILE A 45 -20.27 9.74 -2.85
CA ILE A 45 -20.41 11.04 -3.50
C ILE A 45 -20.71 12.05 -2.40
N THR A 46 -19.85 13.06 -2.29
CA THR A 46 -20.08 14.21 -1.41
C THR A 46 -20.68 15.33 -2.24
N CYS A 47 -21.93 15.70 -2.00
CA CYS A 47 -22.63 16.77 -2.72
C CYS A 47 -23.59 17.53 -1.82
N GLY A 48 -24.01 18.73 -2.24
CA GLY A 48 -25.06 19.49 -1.56
C GLY A 48 -26.44 18.86 -1.76
N GLU A 49 -27.38 19.15 -0.85
CA GLU A 49 -28.71 18.52 -0.81
C GLU A 49 -29.48 18.63 -2.13
N GLU A 50 -29.33 19.74 -2.84
CA GLU A 50 -29.99 20.00 -4.14
C GLU A 50 -29.59 19.00 -5.23
N SER A 51 -28.40 18.41 -5.13
CA SER A 51 -27.82 17.54 -6.17
C SER A 51 -27.95 16.04 -5.88
N VAL A 52 -28.48 15.66 -4.71
CA VAL A 52 -28.57 14.25 -4.30
C VAL A 52 -29.39 13.43 -5.30
N SER A 53 -30.60 13.91 -5.63
CA SER A 53 -31.53 13.20 -6.52
C SER A 53 -30.99 13.02 -7.94
N MET A 54 -30.20 13.98 -8.44
CA MET A 54 -29.54 13.90 -9.75
C MET A 54 -28.40 12.88 -9.72
N ASN A 55 -27.57 12.91 -8.68
CA ASN A 55 -26.43 12.02 -8.52
C ASN A 55 -26.86 10.57 -8.30
N GLU A 56 -27.95 10.30 -7.58
CA GLU A 56 -28.49 8.96 -7.42
C GLU A 56 -28.98 8.35 -8.75
N LYS A 57 -29.64 9.16 -9.60
CA LYS A 57 -30.07 8.72 -10.93
C LYS A 57 -28.90 8.44 -11.86
N ALA A 58 -27.88 9.30 -11.86
CA ALA A 58 -26.66 9.07 -12.64
C ALA A 58 -25.89 7.83 -12.15
N LEU A 59 -25.77 7.66 -10.83
CA LEU A 59 -25.09 6.51 -10.22
C LEU A 59 -25.81 5.20 -10.56
N SER A 60 -27.14 5.14 -10.43
CA SER A 60 -27.91 3.92 -10.75
C SER A 60 -27.80 3.55 -12.23
N THR A 61 -27.79 4.53 -13.12
CA THR A 61 -27.56 4.32 -14.57
C THR A 61 -26.15 3.78 -14.82
N PHE A 62 -25.13 4.35 -14.18
CA PHE A 62 -23.75 3.87 -14.31
C PHE A 62 -23.57 2.44 -13.76
N LEU A 63 -24.13 2.15 -12.59
CA LEU A 63 -24.03 0.84 -11.95
C LEU A 63 -24.74 -0.26 -12.76
N THR A 64 -25.87 0.05 -13.39
CA THR A 64 -26.59 -0.91 -14.25
C THR A 64 -25.87 -1.18 -15.57
N ALA A 65 -25.05 -0.24 -16.06
CA ALA A 65 -24.20 -0.44 -17.24
C ALA A 65 -22.99 -1.35 -16.98
N LEU A 66 -22.64 -1.60 -15.71
CA LEU A 66 -21.51 -2.45 -15.36
C LEU A 66 -21.88 -3.94 -15.35
N PRO A 67 -20.94 -4.83 -15.72
CA PRO A 67 -21.17 -6.26 -15.66
C PRO A 67 -21.40 -6.72 -14.21
N LYS A 68 -22.47 -7.51 -14.01
CA LYS A 68 -22.75 -8.19 -12.75
C LYS A 68 -21.76 -9.35 -12.58
N GLY A 69 -21.13 -9.45 -11.41
CA GLY A 69 -20.27 -10.57 -11.08
C GLY A 69 -20.34 -10.90 -9.60
N SER A 70 -20.16 -12.17 -9.24
CA SER A 70 -20.10 -12.59 -7.85
C SER A 70 -18.73 -12.23 -7.26
N ALA A 71 -18.68 -11.22 -6.38
CA ALA A 71 -17.51 -11.02 -5.53
C ALA A 71 -17.67 -11.95 -4.33
N LYS A 72 -16.77 -12.94 -4.18
CA LYS A 72 -16.71 -13.74 -2.96
C LYS A 72 -16.23 -12.79 -1.84
N PRO A 73 -16.88 -12.75 -0.67
CA PRO A 73 -16.34 -11.99 0.45
C PRO A 73 -14.91 -12.50 0.75
N PRO A 74 -13.97 -11.60 1.08
CA PRO A 74 -12.61 -11.98 1.38
C PRO A 74 -12.63 -12.99 2.54
N GLU A 75 -12.07 -14.18 2.29
CA GLU A 75 -11.91 -15.18 3.33
C GLU A 75 -11.01 -14.62 4.42
N THR A 76 -11.37 -14.88 5.68
CA THR A 76 -10.56 -14.43 6.82
C THR A 76 -9.28 -15.26 6.84
N ILE A 77 -8.22 -14.73 6.22
CA ILE A 77 -6.90 -15.38 6.25
C ILE A 77 -6.40 -15.33 7.69
N ALA A 78 -6.21 -16.50 8.29
CA ALA A 78 -5.59 -16.62 9.60
C ALA A 78 -4.14 -16.12 9.50
N PHE A 79 -3.80 -15.09 10.27
CA PHE A 79 -2.43 -14.57 10.29
C PHE A 79 -1.50 -15.56 11.00
N GLU A 80 -0.48 -16.02 10.28
CA GLU A 80 0.64 -16.78 10.82
C GLU A 80 1.83 -15.85 11.07
N PRO A 81 2.26 -15.66 12.34
CA PRO A 81 3.39 -14.79 12.64
C PRO A 81 4.69 -15.37 12.09
N LYS A 82 5.36 -14.60 11.21
CA LYS A 82 6.74 -14.85 10.78
C LYS A 82 7.63 -13.71 11.24
N TYR A 83 8.63 -14.03 12.07
CA TYR A 83 9.55 -13.05 12.63
C TYR A 83 10.85 -13.01 11.83
N THR A 84 10.78 -12.49 10.61
CA THR A 84 11.95 -12.33 9.73
C THR A 84 12.61 -10.99 9.97
N LYS A 85 13.93 -10.98 10.18
CA LYS A 85 14.74 -9.75 10.15
C LYS A 85 15.37 -9.64 8.77
N SER A 86 15.06 -8.56 8.06
CA SER A 86 15.62 -8.28 6.74
C SER A 86 16.50 -7.05 6.82
N PHE A 87 17.71 -7.16 6.26
CA PHE A 87 18.65 -6.05 6.15
C PHE A 87 18.99 -5.85 4.68
N PHE A 88 18.75 -4.65 4.18
CA PHE A 88 19.03 -4.26 2.80
C PHE A 88 20.15 -3.22 2.83
N PRO A 89 21.41 -3.62 2.56
CA PRO A 89 22.53 -2.67 2.52
C PRO A 89 22.41 -1.79 1.29
N LEU A 90 21.79 -0.62 1.46
CA LEU A 90 21.68 0.40 0.43
C LEU A 90 22.74 1.48 0.67
N PRO A 91 23.34 2.05 -0.40
CA PRO A 91 24.42 3.03 -0.28
C PRO A 91 23.87 4.43 0.08
N TYR A 92 23.24 4.54 1.24
CA TYR A 92 22.69 5.81 1.76
C TYR A 92 23.51 6.31 2.95
N ALA A 93 23.51 7.63 3.16
CA ALA A 93 24.23 8.26 4.27
C ALA A 93 23.65 7.91 5.65
N VAL A 94 22.44 7.34 5.71
CA VAL A 94 21.75 6.95 6.95
C VAL A 94 21.00 5.64 6.78
N ASN A 95 20.79 4.93 7.90
CA ASN A 95 20.00 3.71 7.94
C ASN A 95 18.58 3.99 8.43
N PHE A 96 17.62 3.30 7.80
CA PHE A 96 16.23 3.27 8.22
C PHE A 96 15.96 1.93 8.92
N SER A 97 15.37 1.98 10.11
CA SER A 97 14.95 0.79 10.84
C SER A 97 13.46 0.90 11.16
N ALA A 98 12.78 -0.24 11.09
CA ALA A 98 11.37 -0.36 11.46
C ALA A 98 11.17 -1.62 12.27
N LYS A 99 10.37 -1.53 13.33
CA LYS A 99 9.92 -2.66 14.12
C LYS A 99 8.41 -2.68 14.10
N VAL A 100 7.84 -3.75 13.56
CA VAL A 100 6.39 -3.92 13.44
C VAL A 100 5.95 -5.03 14.39
N LEU A 101 4.86 -4.76 15.10
CA LEU A 101 4.18 -5.73 15.97
C LEU A 101 2.76 -5.94 15.44
N ARG A 102 2.25 -7.17 15.56
CA ARG A 102 0.89 -7.50 15.15
C ARG A 102 -0.10 -6.78 16.07
N GLY A 103 -0.89 -5.87 15.50
CA GLY A 103 -2.01 -5.22 16.17
C GLY A 103 -3.32 -5.99 16.05
N VAL A 104 -4.42 -5.33 16.41
CA VAL A 104 -5.79 -5.84 16.27
C VAL A 104 -6.45 -5.30 14.98
N PRO A 105 -7.44 -6.00 14.39
CA PRO A 105 -8.17 -5.47 13.25
C PRO A 105 -8.98 -4.22 13.64
N TYR A 106 -9.35 -3.41 12.64
CA TYR A 106 -10.05 -2.14 12.85
C TYR A 106 -11.36 -2.26 13.64
N THR A 107 -12.08 -3.38 13.49
CA THR A 107 -13.34 -3.65 14.19
C THR A 107 -13.16 -4.13 15.62
N HIS A 108 -11.94 -4.40 16.07
CA HIS A 108 -11.68 -4.86 17.43
C HIS A 108 -11.82 -3.69 18.42
N PRO A 109 -12.44 -3.89 19.60
CA PRO A 109 -12.64 -2.83 20.59
C PRO A 109 -11.35 -2.14 21.05
N ASP A 110 -10.21 -2.84 21.00
CA ASP A 110 -8.90 -2.28 21.37
C ASP A 110 -8.24 -1.46 20.25
N GLY A 111 -8.80 -1.42 19.03
CA GLY A 111 -8.21 -0.66 17.91
C GLY A 111 -8.10 0.83 18.22
N ALA A 112 -9.16 1.43 18.75
CA ALA A 112 -9.16 2.83 19.18
C ALA A 112 -8.14 3.09 20.30
N LYS A 113 -8.04 2.16 21.27
CA LYS A 113 -7.09 2.28 22.39
C LYS A 113 -5.64 2.24 21.88
N LEU A 114 -5.32 1.36 20.93
CA LEU A 114 -3.99 1.30 20.33
C LEU A 114 -3.65 2.56 19.54
N GLN A 115 -4.61 3.13 18.82
CA GLN A 115 -4.38 4.38 18.08
C GLN A 115 -4.09 5.56 19.02
N VAL A 116 -4.85 5.68 20.11
CA VAL A 116 -4.58 6.66 21.16
C VAL A 116 -3.22 6.38 21.83
N TYR A 117 -2.91 5.11 22.08
CA TYR A 117 -1.64 4.69 22.68
C TYR A 117 -0.42 5.13 21.83
N ILE A 118 -0.48 4.94 20.51
CA ILE A 118 0.58 5.37 19.58
C ILE A 118 0.72 6.90 19.52
N GLY A 119 -0.37 7.63 19.76
CA GLY A 119 -0.34 9.10 19.83
C GLY A 119 0.40 9.65 21.05
N TYR A 120 0.72 8.83 22.06
CA TYR A 120 1.50 9.31 23.20
C TYR A 120 3.00 9.42 22.84
N PRO A 121 3.63 10.57 23.08
CA PRO A 121 4.97 10.91 22.59
C PRO A 121 6.09 10.01 23.14
N ARG A 122 5.84 9.22 24.18
CA ARG A 122 6.82 8.28 24.75
C ARG A 122 6.87 6.93 24.05
N LEU A 123 5.95 6.64 23.13
CA LEU A 123 5.81 5.31 22.54
C LEU A 123 5.49 5.29 21.05
N SER A 124 5.65 6.44 20.38
CA SER A 124 5.69 6.51 18.92
C SER A 124 6.73 5.54 18.39
N VAL A 125 6.32 4.65 17.49
CA VAL A 125 7.22 3.87 16.64
C VAL A 125 8.09 4.87 15.89
N THR A 126 9.26 5.13 16.47
CA THR A 126 10.20 6.13 15.95
C THR A 126 10.91 5.45 14.80
N ILE A 127 10.72 5.96 13.59
CA ILE A 127 11.67 5.70 12.51
C ILE A 127 12.94 6.45 12.91
N THR A 128 13.78 5.82 13.71
CA THR A 128 15.01 6.44 14.18
C THR A 128 16.02 6.38 13.04
N GLN A 129 16.33 7.54 12.47
CA GLN A 129 17.44 7.72 11.54
C GLN A 129 18.73 7.39 12.31
N THR A 130 19.26 6.18 12.12
CA THR A 130 20.44 5.73 12.86
C THR A 130 21.67 5.92 11.97
N GLN A 131 22.48 6.92 12.31
CA GLN A 131 23.86 7.07 11.82
C GLN A 131 24.71 5.97 12.45
N LEU A 132 24.76 4.80 11.81
CA LEU A 132 25.57 3.69 12.29
C LEU A 132 27.03 3.92 11.85
N LEU A 133 27.84 4.53 12.72
CA LEU A 133 29.29 4.57 12.60
C LEU A 133 29.86 3.15 12.82
N LEU A 134 29.85 2.33 11.78
CA LEU A 134 30.60 1.08 11.74
C LEU A 134 32.09 1.39 11.55
N ARG A 135 32.76 1.81 12.63
CA ARG A 135 34.21 1.64 12.78
C ARG A 135 34.45 0.53 13.81
N HIS A 136 35.21 -0.48 13.42
CA HIS A 136 35.70 -1.62 14.22
C HIS A 136 34.80 -2.85 14.38
N ALA A 137 34.41 -3.48 13.27
CA ALA A 137 34.07 -4.91 13.32
C ALA A 137 34.51 -5.65 12.04
N LEU A 138 35.70 -5.36 11.52
CA LEU A 138 36.38 -6.20 10.52
C LEU A 138 37.89 -5.89 10.57
N SER A 139 38.66 -6.74 11.23
CA SER A 139 40.06 -7.10 10.91
C SER A 139 40.61 -8.06 11.97
N PRO A 140 41.50 -8.99 11.62
CA PRO A 140 41.45 -10.02 10.58
C PRO A 140 40.87 -11.36 11.10
#